data_AF-A0A453DST8-F1
#
_entry.id   AF-A0A453DST8-F1
#
_cell.length_a   1.000
_cell.length_b   1.000
_cell.length_c   1.000
_cell.angle_alpha   90.00
_cell.angle_beta   90.00
_cell.angle_gamma   90.00
#
_symmetry.space_group_name_H-M   'P 1'
#
loop_
_entity.id
_entity.type
_entity.pdbx_description
1 polymer ?
#
loop_
_entity_poly.entity_id
_entity_poly.type
_entity_poly.pdbx_seq_one_letter_code
_entity_poly.pdbx_strand_id
1 'polypeptide(L)' 'DINKFYLDHCPSIFPQASKGPFSLMRSMMGPKYNGEYLHSVVKELLGDTRVGDTLNNVVIPTFDIKLLQPTIFSTYNV' A
#
# COMPACT_ATOMS: atom_id res chain seq x y z
N ASP A 1 -16.82 -7.44 -0.71
CA ASP A 1 -16.00 -6.36 -1.28
C ASP A 1 -14.51 -6.63 -1.14
N ILE A 2 -13.94 -6.60 0.07
CA ILE A 2 -12.50 -6.81 0.31
C ILE A 2 -11.93 -8.13 -0.27
N ASN A 3 -12.62 -9.25 -0.10
CA ASN A 3 -12.17 -10.52 -0.71
C ASN A 3 -12.11 -10.44 -2.24
N LYS A 4 -13.08 -9.76 -2.86
CA LYS A 4 -13.11 -9.59 -4.32
C LYS A 4 -11.97 -8.68 -4.78
N PHE A 5 -11.73 -7.58 -4.06
CA PHE A 5 -10.56 -6.72 -4.30
C PHE A 5 -9.26 -7.52 -4.34
N TYR A 6 -9.01 -8.37 -3.33
CA TYR A 6 -7.79 -9.18 -3.32
C TYR A 6 -7.77 -10.23 -4.45
N LEU A 7 -8.89 -10.91 -4.73
CA LEU A 7 -8.94 -11.88 -5.83
C LEU A 7 -8.62 -11.23 -7.19
N ASP A 8 -9.08 -10.00 -7.41
CA ASP A 8 -8.92 -9.30 -8.67
C ASP A 8 -7.55 -8.62 -8.82
N HIS A 9 -7.06 -7.98 -7.75
CA HIS A 9 -5.90 -7.09 -7.83
C HIS A 9 -4.60 -7.73 -7.34
N CYS A 10 -4.64 -8.81 -6.56
CA CYS A 10 -3.42 -9.47 -6.04
C CYS A 10 -2.40 -9.84 -7.12
N PRO A 11 -2.78 -10.42 -8.27
CA PRO A 11 -1.80 -10.78 -9.31
C PRO A 11 -1.04 -9.57 -9.87
N SER A 12 -1.65 -8.38 -9.84
CA SER A 12 -1.05 -7.13 -10.32
C SER A 12 -0.31 -6.37 -9.23
N ILE A 13 -0.79 -6.43 -7.98
CA ILE A 13 -0.09 -5.87 -6.81
C ILE A 13 1.18 -6.70 -6.51
N PHE A 14 1.07 -8.03 -6.60
CA PHE A 14 2.10 -8.99 -6.25
C PHE A 14 2.37 -9.97 -7.41
N PRO A 15 2.90 -9.49 -8.55
CA PRO A 15 3.16 -10.32 -9.71
C PRO A 15 4.14 -11.43 -9.37
N GLN A 16 3.79 -12.67 -9.74
CA GLN A 16 4.65 -13.82 -9.54
C GLN A 16 5.82 -13.77 -10.53
N ALA A 17 7.05 -13.70 -10.02
CA ALA A 17 8.24 -13.77 -10.86
C ALA A 17 8.39 -15.18 -11.45
N SER A 18 8.92 -15.26 -12.68
CA SER A 18 9.36 -16.54 -13.25
C SER A 18 10.41 -17.18 -12.34
N LYS A 19 10.21 -18.45 -11.97
CA LYS A 19 11.17 -19.21 -11.15
C LYS A 19 12.48 -19.40 -11.92
N GLY A 20 13.46 -18.54 -11.68
CA GLY A 20 14.76 -18.57 -12.33
C GLY A 20 15.80 -17.71 -11.59
N PRO A 21 17.10 -17.86 -11.89
CA PRO A 21 18.20 -17.22 -11.16
C PRO A 21 18.11 -15.68 -11.13
N PHE A 22 17.47 -15.06 -12.13
CA PHE A 22 17.19 -13.62 -12.17
C PHE A 22 16.26 -13.13 -11.03
N SER A 23 15.40 -13.99 -10.48
CA SER A 23 14.51 -13.61 -9.36
C SER A 23 15.28 -13.34 -8.08
N LEU A 24 16.40 -14.04 -7.85
CA LEU A 24 17.23 -13.91 -6.64
C LEU A 24 18.05 -12.62 -6.67
N MET A 25 18.55 -12.25 -7.85
CA MET A 25 19.29 -11.01 -8.06
C MET A 25 18.39 -9.78 -7.89
N ARG A 26 17.12 -9.88 -8.29
CA ARG A 26 16.13 -8.79 -8.16
C ARG A 26 15.82 -8.41 -6.71
N SER A 27 15.85 -9.37 -5.78
CA SER A 27 15.59 -9.08 -4.36
C SER A 27 16.73 -8.31 -3.66
N MET A 28 17.91 -8.20 -4.28
CA MET A 28 19.06 -7.52 -3.68
C MET A 28 19.17 -6.04 -4.09
N MET A 29 18.38 -5.59 -5.07
CA MET A 29 18.51 -4.24 -5.65
C MET A 29 17.43 -3.24 -5.17
N GLY A 30 16.58 -3.64 -4.24
CA GLY A 30 15.51 -2.78 -3.72
C GLY A 30 14.26 -3.54 -3.30
N PRO A 31 13.11 -2.86 -3.21
CA PRO A 31 11.86 -3.51 -2.84
C PRO A 31 11.46 -4.55 -3.89
N LYS A 32 10.87 -5.65 -3.43
CA LYS A 32 10.43 -6.76 -4.28
C LYS A 32 9.42 -6.32 -5.36
N TYR A 33 8.62 -5.30 -5.07
CA TYR A 33 7.62 -4.72 -5.96
C TYR A 33 7.78 -3.19 -5.98
N ASN A 34 7.49 -2.54 -7.12
CA ASN A 34 7.64 -1.09 -7.27
C ASN A 34 6.49 -0.27 -6.62
N GLY A 35 5.36 -0.91 -6.32
CA GLY A 35 4.21 -0.29 -5.65
C GLY A 35 3.31 0.56 -6.56
N GLU A 36 3.64 0.75 -7.84
CA GLU A 36 2.90 1.64 -8.75
C GLU A 36 1.44 1.20 -8.93
N TYR A 37 1.21 -0.10 -9.17
CA TYR A 37 -0.14 -0.63 -9.35
C TYR A 37 -0.99 -0.46 -8.09
N LEU A 38 -0.43 -0.77 -6.90
CA LEU A 38 -1.11 -0.58 -5.63
C LEU A 38 -1.52 0.88 -5.44
N HIS A 39 -0.60 1.82 -5.72
CA HIS A 39 -0.90 3.25 -5.62
C HIS A 39 -2.02 3.67 -6.60
N SER A 40 -2.00 3.16 -7.83
CA SER A 40 -3.01 3.47 -8.84
C SER A 40 -4.42 2.98 -8.45
N VAL A 41 -4.55 1.72 -8.02
CA VAL A 41 -5.86 1.14 -7.68
C VAL A 41 -6.44 1.77 -6.41
N VAL A 42 -5.60 2.10 -5.42
CA VAL A 42 -6.04 2.81 -4.21
C VAL A 42 -6.55 4.21 -4.58
N LYS A 43 -5.86 4.91 -5.49
CA LYS A 43 -6.30 6.23 -5.97
C LYS A 43 -7.60 6.15 -6.77
N GLU A 44 -7.77 5.13 -7.60
CA GLU A 44 -9.02 4.91 -8.34
C GLU A 44 -10.21 4.66 -7.40
N LEU A 45 -10.01 3.84 -6.36
CA LEU A 45 -11.06 3.47 -5.41
C LEU A 45 -11.42 4.59 -4.43
N LEU A 46 -10.43 5.36 -3.95
CA LEU A 46 -10.64 6.39 -2.93
C LEU A 46 -10.81 7.80 -3.52
N GLY A 47 -10.41 8.03 -4.77
CA GLY A 47 -10.46 9.34 -5.42
C GLY A 47 -9.64 10.38 -4.64
N ASP A 48 -10.25 11.55 -4.41
CA ASP A 48 -9.65 12.67 -3.67
C ASP A 48 -10.03 12.70 -2.17
N THR A 49 -10.64 11.62 -1.66
CA THR A 49 -11.09 11.49 -0.26
C THR A 49 -9.91 11.65 0.69
N ARG A 50 -10.08 12.48 1.72
CA ARG A 50 -9.07 12.70 2.77
C ARG A 50 -9.46 11.98 4.05
N VAL A 51 -8.49 11.79 4.94
CA VAL A 51 -8.72 11.18 6.26
C VAL A 51 -9.81 11.93 7.04
N GLY A 52 -9.87 13.26 6.93
CA GLY A 52 -10.93 14.07 7.57
C GLY A 52 -12.35 13.83 7.04
N ASP A 53 -12.50 13.19 5.88
CA ASP A 53 -13.79 12.91 5.25
C ASP A 53 -14.38 11.54 5.69
N THR A 54 -13.66 10.76 6.50
CA THR A 54 -14.11 9.41 6.89
C THR A 54 -15.35 9.46 7.80
N LEU A 55 -16.32 8.57 7.57
CA LEU A 55 -17.57 8.49 8.35
C LEU A 55 -17.37 8.07 9.82
N ASN A 56 -16.32 7.30 10.11
CA ASN A 56 -16.02 6.77 11.44
C ASN A 56 -14.59 7.14 11.86
N ASN A 57 -14.30 7.03 13.16
CA ASN A 57 -12.96 7.22 13.69
C ASN A 57 -11.98 6.19 13.10
N VAL A 58 -10.89 6.66 12.51
CA VAL A 58 -9.84 5.81 11.94
C VAL A 58 -8.49 6.10 12.60
N VAL A 59 -7.63 5.08 12.68
CA VAL A 59 -6.24 5.19 13.12
C VAL A 59 -5.39 4.42 12.12
N ILE A 60 -4.51 5.12 11.39
CA ILE A 60 -3.63 4.56 10.36
C ILE A 60 -2.18 4.84 10.78
N PRO A 61 -1.50 3.86 11.40
CA PRO A 61 -0.12 4.03 11.81
C PRO A 61 0.84 3.90 10.61
N THR A 62 1.87 4.73 10.58
CA THR A 62 3.00 4.64 9.65
C THR A 62 4.29 5.10 10.35
N PHE A 63 5.41 5.02 9.64
CA PHE A 63 6.71 5.47 10.14
C PHE A 63 7.34 6.44 9.15
N ASP A 64 7.68 7.64 9.62
CA ASP A 64 8.38 8.63 8.81
C ASP A 64 9.89 8.38 8.93
N ILE A 65 10.48 7.85 7.86
CA ILE A 65 11.91 7.53 7.81
C ILE A 65 12.81 8.78 7.80
N LYS A 66 12.31 9.96 7.44
CA LYS A 66 13.10 11.21 7.44
C LYS A 66 13.20 11.76 8.85
N LEU A 67 12.10 11.70 9.59
CA LEU A 67 12.03 12.16 10.99
C LEU A 67 12.41 11.06 11.99
N LEU A 68 12.53 9.81 11.53
CA LEU A 68 12.81 8.62 12.33
C LEU A 68 11.82 8.45 13.50
N GLN A 69 10.54 8.73 13.26
CA GLN A 69 9.49 8.62 14.27
C GLN A 69 8.19 8.01 13.73
N PRO A 70 7.36 7.40 14.58
CA PRO A 70 6.01 7.02 14.22
C PRO A 70 5.19 8.25 13.82
N THR A 71 4.38 8.11 12.78
CA THR A 71 3.37 9.11 12.39
C THR A 71 2.03 8.42 12.30
N ILE A 72 0.99 9.03 12.86
CA ILE A 72 -0.36 8.45 12.87
C ILE A 72 -1.28 9.40 12.12
N PHE A 73 -1.96 8.89 11.09
CA PHE A 73 -3.10 9.58 10.51
C PHE A 73 -4.36 9.13 11.26
N SER A 74 -5.09 10.08 11.83
CA SER A 74 -6.23 9.79 12.69
C SER A 74 -7.31 10.86 12.53
N THR A 75 -8.57 10.45 12.67
CA THR A 75 -9.71 11.36 12.89
C THR A 75 -10.11 11.49 14.35
N TYR A 76 -9.43 10.75 15.23
CA TYR A 76 -9.56 10.92 16.67
C TYR A 76 -8.92 12.26 17.08
N ASN A 77 -9.77 13.23 17.42
CA ASN A 77 -9.34 14.47 18.07
C ASN A 77 -8.94 14.14 19.52
N VAL A 78 -7.72 14.49 19.91
CA VAL A 78 -7.30 14.53 21.33
C VAL A 78 -7.69 15.88 21.91
#